data_AF-A0A5B9E904-F1
#
_entry.id   AF-A0A5B9E904-F1
#
_cell.length_a   1.000
_cell.length_b   1.000
_cell.length_c   1.000
_cell.angle_alpha   90.00
_cell.angle_beta   90.00
_cell.angle_gamma   90.00
#
_symmetry.space_group_name_H-M   'P 1'
#
loop_
_entity.id
_entity.type
_entity.pdbx_description
1 polymer ?
#
loop_
_entity_poly.entity_id
_entity_poly.type
_entity_poly.pdbx_seq_one_letter_code
_entity_poly.pdbx_strand_id
1 'polypeptide(L)'
;MTTAAPVSAQNIKLSLRLRITPCLIGLFYPVLVWSVAAWSPFALLLTLLAPAVCLYLAFRLARTNTYRRATRIAYFAIGAPALYSFLGGWLDSQRWIPYRANGVWVLLWCILLLILLTERPEAADNADVRPAKLAVAHGISAALITIFAVAHLTNHLAGVLGGETHIAVMRHLRVVYRSPVVESLLLACVLFQVASGWVLLAHRIRKPFSGWIDTVQNASGMYLLLFFASHVSAVMRARYLRHIDTNWVWLTADNLLKDPWSVRLVPYYFLGVLALAVHGACGVRHVLVEHERPRLAGRAFATIVAGGGVVALVIIVALVAGSLSH
;
A
#
# COMPACT_ATOMS: atom_id res chain seq x y z
N MET A 1 -31.82 -34.64 -3.97
CA MET A 1 -30.50 -34.36 -4.57
C MET A 1 -30.68 -33.34 -5.68
N THR A 2 -30.48 -32.05 -5.39
CA THR A 2 -30.47 -31.00 -6.41
C THR A 2 -29.10 -31.03 -7.10
N THR A 3 -29.05 -31.61 -8.29
CA THR A 3 -27.88 -31.60 -9.17
C THR A 3 -27.60 -30.16 -9.56
N ALA A 4 -26.48 -29.60 -9.08
CA ALA A 4 -26.03 -28.29 -9.51
C ALA A 4 -25.81 -28.32 -11.04
N ALA A 5 -26.42 -27.37 -11.75
CA ALA A 5 -26.28 -27.26 -13.19
C ALA A 5 -24.79 -27.18 -13.59
N PRO A 6 -24.36 -27.83 -14.69
CA PRO A 6 -22.97 -27.82 -15.12
C PRO A 6 -22.51 -26.38 -15.40
N VAL A 7 -21.43 -25.95 -14.74
CA VAL A 7 -20.80 -24.64 -14.98
C VAL A 7 -20.27 -24.62 -16.41
N SER A 8 -20.73 -23.67 -17.23
CA SER A 8 -20.31 -23.58 -18.64
C SER A 8 -18.79 -23.34 -18.77
N ALA A 9 -18.19 -23.84 -19.86
CA ALA A 9 -16.77 -23.64 -20.16
C ALA A 9 -16.37 -22.15 -20.26
N GLN A 10 -17.30 -21.29 -20.67
CA GLN A 10 -17.12 -19.84 -20.72
C GLN A 10 -17.00 -19.22 -19.31
N ASN A 11 -17.79 -19.70 -18.36
CA ASN A 11 -17.72 -19.28 -16.96
C ASN A 11 -16.39 -19.71 -16.31
N ILE A 12 -15.87 -20.89 -16.67
CA ILE A 12 -14.56 -21.38 -16.20
C ILE A 12 -13.40 -20.54 -16.77
N LYS A 13 -13.43 -20.22 -18.07
CA LYS A 13 -12.40 -19.37 -18.69
C LYS A 13 -12.41 -17.95 -18.13
N LEU A 14 -13.60 -17.39 -17.89
CA LEU A 14 -13.73 -16.06 -17.31
C LEU A 14 -13.23 -16.03 -15.86
N SER A 15 -13.51 -17.07 -15.07
CA SER A 15 -13.01 -17.19 -13.70
C SER A 15 -11.49 -17.36 -13.66
N LEU A 16 -10.89 -18.13 -14.58
CA LEU A 16 -9.44 -18.26 -14.67
C LEU A 16 -8.77 -16.92 -14.99
N ARG A 17 -9.28 -16.18 -15.98
CA ARG A 17 -8.75 -14.85 -16.35
C ARG A 17 -8.75 -13.91 -15.15
N LEU A 18 -9.90 -13.78 -14.47
CA LEU A 18 -10.02 -12.92 -13.29
C LEU A 18 -9.00 -13.26 -12.19
N ARG A 19 -8.71 -14.55 -12.00
CA ARG A 19 -7.75 -15.01 -10.98
C ARG A 19 -6.31 -14.70 -11.34
N ILE A 20 -5.87 -14.97 -12.57
CA ILE A 20 -4.44 -14.87 -12.93
C ILE A 20 -3.99 -13.46 -13.31
N THR A 21 -4.91 -12.60 -13.76
CA THR A 21 -4.58 -11.24 -14.23
C THR A 21 -3.78 -10.40 -13.20
N PRO A 22 -4.06 -10.43 -11.88
CA PRO A 22 -3.23 -9.71 -10.91
C PRO A 22 -1.75 -10.11 -10.95
N CYS A 23 -1.44 -11.40 -11.16
CA CYS A 23 -0.06 -11.87 -11.29
C CYS A 23 0.60 -11.40 -12.58
N LEU A 24 -0.14 -11.41 -13.70
CA LEU A 24 0.37 -10.93 -14.99
C LEU A 24 0.68 -9.42 -14.94
N ILE A 25 -0.19 -8.65 -14.29
CA ILE A 25 0.01 -7.22 -14.04
C ILE A 25 1.20 -7.00 -13.11
N GLY A 26 1.31 -7.78 -12.05
CA GLY A 26 2.46 -7.75 -11.13
C GLY A 26 3.78 -8.01 -11.85
N LEU A 27 3.84 -9.02 -12.72
CA LEU A 27 5.02 -9.30 -13.56
C LEU A 27 5.41 -8.10 -14.43
N PHE A 28 4.42 -7.40 -15.00
CA PHE A 28 4.65 -6.29 -15.91
C PHE A 28 4.95 -4.95 -15.21
N TYR A 29 4.72 -4.84 -13.90
CA TYR A 29 4.86 -3.59 -13.16
C TYR A 29 6.24 -2.89 -13.32
N PRO A 30 7.40 -3.58 -13.27
CA PRO A 30 8.70 -2.94 -13.50
C PRO A 30 8.79 -2.26 -14.87
N VAL A 31 8.20 -2.85 -15.92
CA VAL A 31 8.16 -2.27 -17.26
C VAL A 31 7.39 -0.95 -17.28
N LEU A 32 6.29 -0.86 -16.52
CA LEU A 32 5.52 0.37 -16.37
C LEU A 32 6.32 1.48 -15.66
N VAL A 33 7.18 1.12 -14.71
CA VAL A 33 8.07 2.09 -14.07
C VAL A 33 9.17 2.53 -15.04
N TRP A 34 9.75 1.59 -15.77
CA TRP A 34 10.87 1.86 -16.67
C TRP A 34 10.46 2.71 -17.87
N SER A 35 9.20 2.60 -18.33
CA SER A 35 8.68 3.42 -19.43
C SER A 35 8.67 4.91 -19.11
N VAL A 36 8.62 5.31 -17.83
CA VAL A 36 8.71 6.72 -17.42
C VAL A 36 10.05 7.32 -17.74
N ALA A 37 11.14 6.65 -17.33
CA ALA A 37 12.50 7.11 -17.61
C ALA A 37 12.86 6.93 -19.10
N ALA A 38 12.30 5.91 -19.76
CA ALA A 38 12.61 5.62 -21.15
C ALA A 38 11.88 6.54 -22.15
N TRP A 39 10.62 6.89 -21.88
CA TRP A 39 9.75 7.53 -22.88
C TRP A 39 9.29 8.93 -22.48
N SER A 40 8.65 9.07 -21.31
CA SER A 40 8.05 10.35 -20.90
C SER A 40 7.63 10.36 -19.43
N PRO A 41 7.75 11.50 -18.71
CA PRO A 41 7.13 11.70 -17.40
C PRO A 41 5.62 11.43 -17.37
N PHE A 42 4.90 11.61 -18.49
CA PHE A 42 3.46 11.29 -18.56
C PHE A 42 3.16 9.79 -18.36
N ALA A 43 4.13 8.91 -18.58
CA ALA A 43 3.98 7.48 -18.29
C ALA A 43 3.87 7.18 -16.78
N LEU A 44 4.08 8.16 -15.89
CA LEU A 44 3.77 8.02 -14.46
C LEU A 44 2.33 7.55 -14.23
N LEU A 45 1.38 7.99 -15.05
CA LEU A 45 -0.02 7.54 -14.96
C LEU A 45 -0.16 6.03 -15.25
N LEU A 46 0.72 5.46 -16.10
CA LEU A 46 0.71 4.03 -16.39
C LEU A 46 1.11 3.21 -15.16
N THR A 47 1.95 3.74 -14.28
CA THR A 47 2.33 3.06 -13.02
C THR A 47 1.14 2.88 -12.07
N LEU A 48 0.09 3.70 -12.22
CA LEU A 48 -1.16 3.57 -11.45
C LEU A 48 -2.13 2.55 -12.04
N LEU A 49 -1.92 2.08 -13.27
CA LEU A 49 -2.79 1.08 -13.90
C LEU A 49 -2.74 -0.25 -13.13
N ALA A 50 -1.56 -0.67 -12.69
CA ALA A 50 -1.42 -1.92 -11.94
C ALA A 50 -2.30 -1.94 -10.66
N PRO A 51 -2.17 -0.96 -9.73
CA PRO A 51 -3.02 -0.93 -8.56
C PRO A 51 -4.50 -0.70 -8.89
N ALA A 52 -4.84 0.14 -9.88
CA ALA A 52 -6.23 0.40 -10.25
C ALA A 52 -6.94 -0.85 -10.80
N VAL A 53 -6.29 -1.58 -11.71
CA VAL A 53 -6.84 -2.82 -12.27
C VAL A 53 -6.90 -3.91 -11.19
N CYS A 54 -5.89 -4.03 -10.34
CA CYS A 54 -5.91 -5.00 -9.24
C CYS A 54 -7.00 -4.70 -8.21
N LEU A 55 -7.30 -3.43 -7.94
CA LEU A 55 -8.43 -3.03 -7.09
C LEU A 55 -9.77 -3.46 -7.70
N TYR A 56 -9.96 -3.23 -9.00
CA TYR A 56 -11.14 -3.70 -9.72
C TYR A 56 -11.26 -5.23 -9.70
N LEU A 57 -10.17 -5.95 -9.93
CA LEU A 57 -10.16 -7.42 -9.88
C LEU A 57 -10.44 -7.93 -8.46
N ALA A 58 -9.85 -7.31 -7.43
CA ALA A 58 -10.12 -7.64 -6.04
C ALA A 58 -11.59 -7.43 -5.68
N PHE A 59 -12.22 -6.35 -6.16
CA PHE A 59 -13.67 -6.12 -6.02
C PHE A 59 -14.48 -7.26 -6.66
N ARG A 60 -14.16 -7.62 -7.91
CA ARG A 60 -14.85 -8.67 -8.65
C ARG A 60 -14.71 -10.05 -7.99
N LEU A 61 -13.52 -10.39 -7.51
CA LEU A 61 -13.22 -11.65 -6.83
C LEU A 61 -13.85 -11.71 -5.43
N ALA A 62 -13.80 -10.61 -4.67
CA ALA A 62 -14.43 -10.54 -3.34
C ALA A 62 -15.95 -10.75 -3.42
N ARG A 63 -16.62 -10.19 -4.46
CA ARG A 63 -18.06 -10.36 -4.66
C ARG A 63 -18.50 -11.81 -4.86
N THR A 64 -17.67 -12.66 -5.47
CA THR A 64 -18.00 -14.07 -5.64
C THR A 64 -17.62 -14.91 -4.42
N ASN A 65 -16.66 -14.44 -3.60
CA ASN A 65 -16.12 -15.12 -2.43
C ASN A 65 -15.77 -16.61 -2.66
N THR A 66 -15.45 -16.96 -3.91
CA THR A 66 -15.22 -18.36 -4.34
C THR A 66 -13.73 -18.70 -4.34
N TYR A 67 -12.87 -17.72 -4.63
CA TYR A 67 -11.44 -17.90 -4.82
C TYR A 67 -10.67 -16.97 -3.88
N ARG A 68 -10.45 -17.43 -2.65
CA ARG A 68 -9.89 -16.61 -1.57
C ARG A 68 -8.40 -16.32 -1.78
N ARG A 69 -7.63 -17.25 -2.34
CA ARG A 69 -6.21 -17.03 -2.64
C ARG A 69 -6.09 -16.01 -3.77
N ALA A 70 -6.89 -16.12 -4.82
CA ALA A 70 -6.96 -15.09 -5.86
C ALA A 70 -7.33 -13.72 -5.30
N THR A 71 -8.31 -13.65 -4.39
CA THR A 71 -8.70 -12.40 -3.74
C THR A 71 -7.54 -11.79 -2.94
N ARG A 72 -6.82 -12.60 -2.14
CA ARG A 72 -5.64 -12.16 -1.38
C ARG A 72 -4.52 -11.67 -2.29
N ILE A 73 -4.22 -12.41 -3.36
CA ILE A 73 -3.17 -12.06 -4.32
C ILE A 73 -3.56 -10.80 -5.11
N ALA A 74 -4.83 -10.61 -5.43
CA ALA A 74 -5.31 -9.37 -6.03
C ALA A 74 -5.08 -8.16 -5.10
N TYR A 75 -5.40 -8.26 -3.81
CA TYR A 75 -5.07 -7.21 -2.84
C TYR A 75 -3.55 -7.00 -2.72
N PHE A 76 -2.76 -8.08 -2.68
CA PHE A 76 -1.29 -8.01 -2.62
C PHE A 76 -0.70 -7.28 -3.83
N ALA A 77 -1.24 -7.53 -5.03
CA ALA A 77 -0.83 -6.88 -6.27
C ALA A 77 -1.11 -5.38 -6.34
N ILE A 78 -2.09 -4.87 -5.58
CA ILE A 78 -2.29 -3.42 -5.41
C ILE A 78 -1.05 -2.77 -4.79
N GLY A 79 -0.36 -3.49 -3.90
CA GLY A 79 0.88 -3.04 -3.28
C GLY A 79 2.14 -3.19 -4.13
N ALA A 80 2.03 -3.49 -5.43
CA ALA A 80 3.19 -3.63 -6.31
C ALA A 80 4.18 -2.45 -6.25
N PRO A 81 3.76 -1.17 -6.19
CA PRO A 81 4.69 -0.05 -6.01
C PRO A 81 5.53 -0.11 -4.72
N ALA A 82 4.89 -0.46 -3.60
CA ALA A 82 5.54 -0.61 -2.31
C ALA A 82 6.44 -1.84 -2.25
N LEU A 83 5.96 -2.96 -2.79
CA LEU A 83 6.71 -4.22 -2.87
C LEU A 83 7.94 -4.08 -3.76
N TYR A 84 7.84 -3.40 -4.90
CA TYR A 84 8.97 -3.21 -5.82
C TYR A 84 10.06 -2.37 -5.16
N SER A 85 9.66 -1.29 -4.48
CA SER A 85 10.56 -0.46 -3.69
C SER A 85 11.19 -1.23 -2.51
N PHE A 86 10.45 -2.14 -1.88
CA PHE A 86 10.96 -2.97 -0.78
C PHE A 86 11.99 -3.98 -1.30
N LEU A 87 11.63 -4.80 -2.29
CA LEU A 87 12.49 -5.86 -2.80
C LEU A 87 13.76 -5.30 -3.40
N GLY A 88 13.65 -4.27 -4.24
CA GLY A 88 14.84 -3.56 -4.71
C GLY A 88 15.64 -3.01 -3.55
N GLY A 89 15.02 -2.18 -2.70
CA GLY A 89 15.74 -1.45 -1.66
C GLY A 89 16.37 -2.35 -0.60
N TRP A 90 15.81 -3.54 -0.38
CA TRP A 90 16.34 -4.56 0.53
C TRP A 90 17.46 -5.33 -0.15
N LEU A 91 17.20 -5.93 -1.31
CA LEU A 91 18.10 -6.87 -1.99
C LEU A 91 19.31 -6.17 -2.64
N ASP A 92 19.09 -5.03 -3.28
CA ASP A 92 20.16 -4.28 -3.96
C ASP A 92 21.04 -3.51 -2.94
N SER A 93 20.64 -3.48 -1.67
CA SER A 93 21.43 -2.88 -0.57
C SER A 93 22.31 -3.88 0.19
N GLN A 94 22.22 -5.18 -0.13
CA GLN A 94 23.01 -6.22 0.54
C GLN A 94 24.35 -6.38 -0.17
N ARG A 95 25.45 -6.28 0.58
CA ARG A 95 26.80 -6.46 0.03
C ARG A 95 27.21 -7.93 -0.14
N TRP A 96 26.48 -8.85 0.49
CA TRP A 96 26.93 -10.24 0.69
C TRP A 96 26.34 -11.24 -0.28
N ILE A 97 25.19 -10.95 -0.92
CA ILE A 97 24.57 -11.83 -1.91
C ILE A 97 24.13 -11.00 -3.12
N PRO A 98 24.69 -11.23 -4.32
CA PRO A 98 24.34 -10.48 -5.53
C PRO A 98 22.99 -10.96 -6.07
N TYR A 99 21.89 -10.55 -5.44
CA TYR A 99 20.57 -10.77 -5.99
C TYR A 99 20.22 -9.69 -7.00
N ARG A 100 19.78 -10.09 -8.20
CA ARG A 100 19.10 -9.18 -9.11
C ARG A 100 17.64 -9.06 -8.66
N ALA A 101 17.23 -7.93 -8.08
CA ALA A 101 15.87 -7.73 -7.56
C ALA A 101 14.77 -8.10 -8.58
N ASN A 102 14.98 -7.82 -9.87
CA ASN A 102 14.06 -8.20 -10.94
C ASN A 102 13.90 -9.73 -11.10
N GLY A 103 14.95 -10.51 -10.86
CA GLY A 103 14.88 -11.97 -10.88
C GLY A 103 14.00 -12.51 -9.74
N VAL A 104 14.17 -11.96 -8.53
CA VAL A 104 13.32 -12.30 -7.38
C VAL A 104 11.87 -11.85 -7.61
N TRP A 105 11.67 -10.67 -8.22
CA TRP A 105 10.36 -10.17 -8.63
C TRP A 105 9.64 -11.15 -9.56
N VAL A 106 10.31 -11.58 -10.64
CA VAL A 106 9.75 -12.55 -11.59
C VAL A 106 9.45 -13.88 -10.91
N LEU A 107 10.39 -14.39 -10.11
CA LEU A 107 10.22 -15.66 -9.38
C LEU A 107 8.99 -15.61 -8.46
N LEU A 108 8.84 -14.54 -7.67
CA LEU A 108 7.71 -14.34 -6.78
C LEU A 108 6.38 -14.43 -7.54
N TRP A 109 6.24 -13.65 -8.61
CA TRP A 109 4.99 -13.61 -9.36
C TRP A 109 4.70 -14.90 -10.13
N CYS A 110 5.74 -15.60 -10.62
CA CYS A 110 5.60 -16.92 -11.21
C CYS A 110 5.08 -17.95 -10.18
N ILE A 111 5.62 -17.95 -8.96
CA ILE A 111 5.14 -18.82 -7.87
C ILE A 111 3.68 -18.49 -7.53
N LEU A 112 3.33 -17.21 -7.38
CA LEU A 112 1.94 -16.80 -7.11
C LEU A 112 1.01 -17.20 -8.26
N LEU A 113 1.44 -17.08 -9.51
CA LEU A 113 0.69 -17.54 -10.67
C LEU A 113 0.43 -19.06 -10.61
N LEU A 114 1.44 -19.87 -10.33
CA LEU A 114 1.30 -21.33 -10.19
C LEU A 114 0.32 -21.71 -9.06
N ILE A 115 0.35 -20.98 -7.94
CA ILE A 115 -0.61 -21.16 -6.83
C ILE A 115 -2.04 -20.88 -7.32
N LEU A 116 -2.26 -19.88 -8.16
CA LEU A 116 -3.60 -19.55 -8.68
C LEU A 116 -4.10 -20.48 -9.77
N LEU A 117 -3.19 -21.06 -10.57
CA LEU A 117 -3.53 -22.10 -11.54
C LEU A 117 -4.06 -23.38 -10.86
N THR A 118 -3.62 -23.64 -9.63
CA THR A 118 -4.02 -24.82 -8.84
C THR A 118 -5.15 -24.54 -7.84
N GLU A 119 -5.61 -23.29 -7.72
CA GLU A 119 -6.68 -22.93 -6.79
C GLU A 119 -8.03 -23.53 -7.22
N ARG A 120 -8.72 -24.15 -6.26
CA ARG A 120 -10.06 -24.71 -6.42
C ARG A 120 -11.10 -23.78 -5.78
N PRO A 121 -12.35 -23.77 -6.28
CA PRO A 121 -13.41 -23.00 -5.67
C PRO A 121 -13.68 -23.48 -4.24
N GLU A 122 -13.75 -22.55 -3.29
CA GLU A 122 -14.07 -22.82 -1.88
C GLU A 122 -15.54 -22.47 -1.60
N ALA A 123 -16.17 -23.24 -0.71
CA ALA A 123 -17.50 -22.89 -0.18
C ALA A 123 -17.42 -21.63 0.69
N ALA A 124 -18.52 -20.87 0.73
CA ALA A 124 -18.66 -19.73 1.64
C ALA A 124 -18.47 -20.20 3.09
N ASP A 125 -17.61 -19.51 3.84
CA ASP A 125 -17.33 -19.83 5.24
C ASP A 125 -18.21 -18.96 6.13
N ASN A 126 -19.02 -19.62 6.95
CA ASN A 126 -19.93 -18.98 7.90
C ASN A 126 -19.33 -18.91 9.31
N ALA A 127 -18.12 -19.44 9.55
CA ALA A 127 -17.51 -19.45 10.88
C ALA A 127 -17.30 -18.01 11.41
N ASP A 128 -17.84 -17.74 12.60
CA ASP A 128 -18.04 -16.40 13.13
C ASP A 128 -17.20 -16.11 14.38
N VAL A 129 -15.92 -15.83 14.15
CA VAL A 129 -15.10 -15.19 15.18
C VAL A 129 -14.37 -14.01 14.54
N ARG A 130 -14.99 -12.82 14.63
CA ARG A 130 -14.25 -11.57 14.39
C ARG A 130 -13.35 -11.35 15.61
N PRO A 131 -12.04 -11.10 15.44
CA PRO A 131 -11.18 -10.78 16.57
C PRO A 131 -11.43 -9.31 16.98
N ALA A 132 -12.59 -9.03 17.59
CA ALA A 132 -13.04 -7.67 17.89
C ALA A 132 -12.06 -6.89 18.78
N LYS A 133 -11.50 -7.55 19.81
CA LYS A 133 -10.45 -6.97 20.66
C LYS A 133 -9.21 -6.56 19.85
N LEU A 134 -8.82 -7.38 18.87
CA LEU A 134 -7.69 -7.05 17.98
C LEU A 134 -8.03 -5.86 17.09
N ALA A 135 -9.25 -5.78 16.56
CA ALA A 135 -9.70 -4.65 15.75
C ALA A 135 -9.70 -3.33 16.54
N VAL A 136 -10.13 -3.35 17.81
CA VAL A 136 -10.09 -2.18 18.69
C VAL A 136 -8.64 -1.76 18.97
N ALA A 137 -7.78 -2.71 19.36
CA ALA A 137 -6.35 -2.41 19.59
C ALA A 137 -5.64 -1.90 18.32
N HIS A 138 -6.00 -2.44 17.15
CA HIS A 138 -5.56 -1.95 15.85
C HIS A 138 -6.02 -0.50 15.61
N GLY A 139 -7.28 -0.17 15.92
CA GLY A 139 -7.77 1.22 15.83
C GLY A 139 -7.03 2.19 16.75
N ILE A 140 -6.78 1.81 18.01
CA ILE A 140 -6.08 2.65 19.00
C ILE A 140 -4.64 2.92 18.57
N SER A 141 -3.90 1.89 18.16
CA SER A 141 -2.52 2.05 17.68
C SER A 141 -2.45 2.83 16.36
N ALA A 142 -3.45 2.71 15.49
CA ALA A 142 -3.57 3.52 14.28
C ALA A 142 -3.78 5.00 14.60
N ALA A 143 -4.51 5.35 15.67
CA ALA A 143 -4.69 6.73 16.11
C ALA A 143 -3.34 7.36 16.53
N LEU A 144 -2.51 6.62 17.28
CA LEU A 144 -1.15 7.06 17.65
C LEU A 144 -0.26 7.28 16.42
N ILE A 145 -0.28 6.37 15.46
CA ILE A 145 0.45 6.53 14.19
C ILE A 145 -0.08 7.71 13.40
N THR A 146 -1.39 7.97 13.44
CA THR A 146 -1.99 9.11 12.73
C THR A 146 -1.46 10.44 13.24
N ILE A 147 -1.26 10.59 14.56
CA ILE A 147 -0.65 11.81 15.15
C ILE A 147 0.75 12.04 14.58
N PHE A 148 1.59 10.99 14.56
CA PHE A 148 2.90 11.05 13.92
C PHE A 148 2.80 11.35 12.42
N ALA A 149 1.90 10.68 11.71
CA ALA A 149 1.73 10.82 10.28
C ALA A 149 1.31 12.24 9.90
N VAL A 150 0.46 12.91 10.68
CA VAL A 150 0.13 14.33 10.46
C VAL A 150 1.38 15.20 10.53
N ALA A 151 2.17 15.09 11.60
CA ALA A 151 3.42 15.84 11.72
C ALA A 151 4.41 15.52 10.58
N HIS A 152 4.50 14.24 10.20
CA HIS A 152 5.35 13.76 9.11
C HIS A 152 4.92 14.33 7.75
N LEU A 153 3.62 14.33 7.45
CA LEU A 153 3.08 14.88 6.21
C LEU A 153 3.16 16.42 6.18
N THR A 154 2.99 17.10 7.32
CA THR A 154 3.25 18.54 7.43
C THR A 154 4.69 18.87 7.07
N ASN A 155 5.66 18.06 7.51
CA ASN A 155 7.06 18.22 7.12
C ASN A 155 7.26 18.08 5.60
N HIS A 156 6.64 17.08 4.98
CA HIS A 156 6.69 16.89 3.52
C HIS A 156 6.04 18.06 2.77
N LEU A 157 4.91 18.56 3.25
CA LEU A 157 4.23 19.74 2.69
C LEU A 157 5.09 21.01 2.78
N ALA A 158 5.94 21.15 3.80
CA ALA A 158 6.90 22.26 3.88
C ALA A 158 7.89 22.26 2.70
N GLY A 159 8.06 21.12 2.01
CA GLY A 159 8.82 21.01 0.76
C GLY A 159 8.27 21.84 -0.40
N VAL A 160 6.99 22.27 -0.35
CA VAL A 160 6.42 23.24 -1.31
C VAL A 160 7.19 24.57 -1.25
N LEU A 161 7.73 24.92 -0.07
CA LEU A 161 8.54 26.11 0.18
C LEU A 161 10.05 25.82 0.03
N GLY A 162 10.42 24.69 -0.56
CA GLY A 162 11.80 24.28 -0.81
C GLY A 162 12.41 23.36 0.24
N GLY A 163 13.54 22.75 -0.13
CA GLY A 163 14.25 21.76 0.69
C GLY A 163 14.79 22.31 2.01
N GLU A 164 15.19 23.58 2.05
CA GLU A 164 15.66 24.22 3.29
C GLU A 164 14.54 24.33 4.33
N THR A 165 13.35 24.79 3.93
CA THR A 165 12.18 24.88 4.80
C THR A 165 11.76 23.51 5.31
N HIS A 166 11.73 22.50 4.43
CA HIS A 166 11.53 21.11 4.83
C HIS A 166 12.57 20.67 5.88
N ILE A 167 13.87 20.94 5.68
CA ILE A 167 14.92 20.54 6.63
C ILE A 167 14.77 21.28 7.97
N ALA A 168 14.40 22.56 7.97
CA ALA A 168 14.17 23.35 9.18
C ALA A 168 13.03 22.76 10.02
N VAL A 169 11.86 22.53 9.42
CA VAL A 169 10.71 21.89 10.09
C VAL A 169 11.09 20.49 10.58
N MET A 170 11.81 19.73 9.75
CA MET A 170 12.23 18.36 10.06
C MET A 170 13.12 18.33 11.31
N ARG A 171 14.06 19.26 11.46
CA ARG A 171 14.95 19.33 12.63
C ARG A 171 14.15 19.49 13.93
N HIS A 172 13.14 20.36 13.94
CA HIS A 172 12.27 20.55 15.12
C HIS A 172 11.46 19.29 15.44
N LEU A 173 10.82 18.69 14.45
CA LEU A 173 9.98 17.50 14.69
C LEU A 173 10.81 16.27 15.11
N ARG A 174 12.04 16.13 14.60
CA ARG A 174 12.95 15.02 14.94
C ARG A 174 13.32 15.02 16.43
N VAL A 175 13.36 16.17 17.11
CA VAL A 175 13.59 16.22 18.57
C VAL A 175 12.57 15.36 19.32
N VAL A 176 11.33 15.33 18.84
CA VAL A 176 10.24 14.57 19.47
C VAL A 176 10.24 13.13 18.98
N TYR A 177 10.05 12.91 17.68
CA TYR A 177 9.78 11.56 17.16
C TYR A 177 11.02 10.67 17.00
N ARG A 178 12.24 11.24 17.11
CA ARG A 178 13.49 10.46 17.21
C ARG A 178 14.02 10.38 18.64
N SER A 179 13.25 10.81 19.64
CA SER A 179 13.60 10.45 21.01
C SER A 179 13.49 8.92 21.15
N PRO A 180 14.37 8.25 21.91
CA PRO A 180 14.37 6.80 22.00
C PRO A 180 13.00 6.21 22.41
N VAL A 181 12.32 6.87 23.35
CA VAL A 181 11.00 6.44 23.83
C VAL A 181 9.94 6.54 22.73
N VAL A 182 9.82 7.70 22.06
CA VAL A 182 8.79 7.91 21.04
C VAL A 182 9.08 7.06 19.81
N GLU A 183 10.34 6.97 19.38
CA GLU A 183 10.73 6.14 18.23
C GLU A 183 10.41 4.66 18.49
N SER A 184 10.79 4.12 19.65
CA SER A 184 10.48 2.72 20.02
C SER A 184 8.99 2.47 20.07
N LEU A 185 8.20 3.39 20.64
CA LEU A 185 6.74 3.27 20.69
C LEU A 185 6.12 3.27 19.28
N LEU A 186 6.55 4.19 18.41
CA LEU A 186 6.07 4.27 17.03
C LEU A 186 6.42 3.02 16.24
N LEU A 187 7.65 2.50 16.38
CA LEU A 187 8.08 1.27 15.74
C LEU A 187 7.27 0.06 16.23
N ALA A 188 7.01 -0.04 17.54
CA ALA A 188 6.15 -1.07 18.10
C ALA A 188 4.71 -0.96 17.55
N CYS A 189 4.16 0.25 17.45
CA CYS A 189 2.84 0.47 16.86
C CYS A 189 2.81 0.05 15.39
N VAL A 190 3.82 0.40 14.59
CA VAL A 190 3.90 0.03 13.17
C VAL A 190 4.03 -1.49 13.00
N LEU A 191 4.88 -2.15 13.79
CA LEU A 191 5.01 -3.61 13.77
C LEU A 191 3.68 -4.28 14.14
N PHE A 192 3.02 -3.76 15.18
CA PHE A 192 1.71 -4.23 15.58
C PHE A 192 0.67 -4.02 14.48
N GLN A 193 0.65 -2.86 13.80
CA GLN A 193 -0.24 -2.60 12.66
C GLN A 193 -0.04 -3.59 11.51
N VAL A 194 1.21 -3.89 11.15
CA VAL A 194 1.54 -4.86 10.10
C VAL A 194 1.03 -6.25 10.47
N ALA A 195 1.32 -6.71 11.70
CA ALA A 195 0.91 -8.05 12.16
C ALA A 195 -0.62 -8.15 12.33
N SER A 196 -1.23 -7.22 13.05
CA SER A 196 -2.67 -7.21 13.30
C SER A 196 -3.48 -6.97 12.02
N GLY A 197 -3.03 -6.08 11.14
CA GLY A 197 -3.66 -5.82 9.84
C GLY A 197 -3.67 -7.05 8.94
N TRP A 198 -2.56 -7.80 8.89
CA TRP A 198 -2.51 -9.08 8.17
C TRP A 198 -3.53 -10.09 8.71
N VAL A 199 -3.58 -10.25 10.04
CA VAL A 199 -4.54 -11.15 10.70
C VAL A 199 -5.97 -10.70 10.41
N LEU A 200 -6.30 -9.42 10.56
CA LEU A 200 -7.63 -8.87 10.30
C LEU A 200 -8.06 -9.07 8.84
N LEU A 201 -7.16 -8.82 7.89
CA LEU A 201 -7.42 -9.04 6.46
C LEU A 201 -7.67 -10.53 6.16
N ALA A 202 -6.84 -11.42 6.73
CA ALA A 202 -6.97 -12.86 6.53
C ALA A 202 -8.32 -13.39 7.02
N HIS A 203 -8.85 -12.85 8.13
CA HIS A 203 -10.19 -13.13 8.63
C HIS A 203 -11.27 -12.49 7.75
N ARG A 204 -11.10 -11.22 7.34
CA ARG A 204 -12.10 -10.48 6.56
C ARG A 204 -12.38 -11.14 5.22
N ILE A 205 -11.35 -11.64 4.52
CA ILE A 205 -11.51 -12.28 3.20
C ILE A 205 -12.30 -13.59 3.25
N ARG A 206 -12.42 -14.22 4.43
CA ARG A 206 -13.27 -15.42 4.57
C ARG A 206 -14.76 -15.08 4.59
N LYS A 207 -15.10 -13.85 4.98
CA LYS A 207 -16.48 -13.39 5.13
C LYS A 207 -17.11 -13.03 3.78
N PRO A 208 -18.44 -13.19 3.64
CA PRO A 208 -19.16 -12.69 2.48
C PRO A 208 -18.91 -11.20 2.25
N PHE A 209 -18.86 -10.81 0.97
CA PHE A 209 -18.75 -9.42 0.57
C PHE A 209 -19.93 -8.61 1.12
N SER A 210 -19.65 -7.51 1.84
CA SER A 210 -20.69 -6.63 2.38
C SER A 210 -20.75 -5.24 1.75
N GLY A 211 -19.85 -4.93 0.82
CA GLY A 211 -19.89 -3.69 0.05
C GLY A 211 -18.52 -3.24 -0.43
N TRP A 212 -18.50 -2.22 -1.31
CA TRP A 212 -17.26 -1.70 -1.90
C TRP A 212 -16.32 -1.07 -0.85
N ILE A 213 -16.86 -0.59 0.28
CA ILE A 213 -16.07 -0.07 1.41
C ILE A 213 -15.11 -1.14 1.95
N ASP A 214 -15.56 -2.40 2.04
CA ASP A 214 -14.69 -3.50 2.45
C ASP A 214 -13.51 -3.66 1.49
N THR A 215 -13.77 -3.54 0.19
CA THR A 215 -12.72 -3.68 -0.82
C THR A 215 -11.68 -2.57 -0.70
N VAL A 216 -12.10 -1.31 -0.58
CA VAL A 216 -11.14 -0.21 -0.46
C VAL A 216 -10.40 -0.23 0.88
N GLN A 217 -11.05 -0.65 1.97
CA GLN A 217 -10.39 -0.82 3.28
C GLN A 217 -9.33 -1.94 3.24
N ASN A 218 -9.67 -3.10 2.66
CA ASN A 218 -8.74 -4.22 2.51
C ASN A 218 -7.58 -3.88 1.56
N ALA A 219 -7.88 -3.21 0.45
CA ALA A 219 -6.87 -2.78 -0.52
C ALA A 219 -5.90 -1.76 0.07
N SER A 220 -6.42 -0.70 0.70
CA SER A 220 -5.59 0.31 1.36
C SER A 220 -4.81 -0.27 2.54
N GLY A 221 -5.40 -1.18 3.32
CA GLY A 221 -4.72 -1.88 4.42
C GLY A 221 -3.58 -2.77 3.92
N MET A 222 -3.79 -3.54 2.85
CA MET A 222 -2.73 -4.33 2.23
C MET A 222 -1.62 -3.45 1.65
N TYR A 223 -1.98 -2.34 1.01
CA TYR A 223 -1.00 -1.37 0.52
C TYR A 223 -0.17 -0.80 1.69
N LEU A 224 -0.81 -0.37 2.78
CA LEU A 224 -0.15 0.16 3.97
C LEU A 224 0.76 -0.86 4.65
N LEU A 225 0.37 -2.15 4.69
CA LEU A 225 1.22 -3.22 5.20
C LEU A 225 2.55 -3.28 4.44
N LEU A 226 2.48 -3.31 3.10
CA LEU A 226 3.67 -3.34 2.25
C LEU A 226 4.43 -2.01 2.28
N PHE A 227 3.71 -0.90 2.34
CA PHE A 227 4.29 0.43 2.47
C PHE A 227 5.08 0.57 3.77
N PHE A 228 4.54 0.19 4.93
CA PHE A 228 5.27 0.27 6.20
C PHE A 228 6.48 -0.67 6.22
N ALA A 229 6.34 -1.90 5.72
CA ALA A 229 7.48 -2.80 5.57
C ALA A 229 8.59 -2.20 4.70
N SER A 230 8.22 -1.55 3.59
CA SER A 230 9.15 -0.87 2.69
C SER A 230 9.76 0.39 3.32
N HIS A 231 8.91 1.31 3.77
CA HIS A 231 9.24 2.66 4.18
C HIS A 231 10.07 2.66 5.47
N VAL A 232 9.59 1.99 6.51
CA VAL A 232 10.26 1.97 7.81
C VAL A 232 11.58 1.25 7.68
N SER A 233 11.62 0.11 7.00
CA SER A 233 12.88 -0.60 6.80
C SER A 233 13.89 0.24 6.02
N ALA A 234 13.47 0.97 4.97
CA ALA A 234 14.36 1.83 4.20
C ALA A 234 14.97 2.96 5.04
N VAL A 235 14.16 3.64 5.85
CA VAL A 235 14.62 4.71 6.75
C VAL A 235 15.58 4.17 7.82
N MET A 236 15.26 3.01 8.41
CA MET A 236 16.13 2.37 9.41
C MET A 236 17.46 1.91 8.81
N ARG A 237 17.45 1.28 7.63
CA ARG A 237 18.68 0.87 6.94
C ARG A 237 19.54 2.07 6.54
N ALA A 238 18.93 3.11 5.97
CA ALA A 238 19.64 4.32 5.61
C ALA A 238 20.38 4.91 6.82
N ARG A 239 19.69 5.00 7.97
CA ARG A 239 20.25 5.59 9.19
C ARG A 239 21.29 4.72 9.87
N TYR A 240 20.94 3.46 10.17
CA TYR A 240 21.75 2.61 11.05
C TYR A 240 22.77 1.76 10.31
N LEU A 241 22.52 1.38 9.05
CA LEU A 241 23.45 0.55 8.27
C LEU A 241 24.31 1.36 7.30
N ARG A 242 23.78 2.48 6.78
CA ARG A 242 24.48 3.30 5.79
C ARG A 242 24.93 4.67 6.30
N HIS A 243 24.53 5.05 7.51
CA HIS A 243 24.85 6.35 8.10
C HIS A 243 24.44 7.55 7.22
N ILE A 244 23.34 7.39 6.48
CA ILE A 244 22.76 8.44 5.62
C ILE A 244 21.67 9.16 6.38
N ASP A 245 21.71 10.50 6.38
CA ASP A 245 20.60 11.30 6.88
C ASP A 245 19.43 11.26 5.90
N THR A 246 18.28 10.76 6.37
CA THR A 246 17.03 10.67 5.61
C THR A 246 16.33 12.04 5.54
N ASN A 247 17.01 13.02 4.96
CA ASN A 247 16.55 14.40 4.80
C ASN A 247 15.95 14.64 3.40
N TRP A 248 15.77 15.90 3.01
CA TRP A 248 15.23 16.29 1.71
C TRP A 248 15.96 15.63 0.53
N VAL A 249 17.28 15.67 0.54
CA VAL A 249 18.15 15.14 -0.53
C VAL A 249 17.93 13.64 -0.70
N TRP A 250 17.89 12.90 0.43
CA TRP A 250 17.60 11.47 0.40
C TRP A 250 16.18 11.15 -0.09
N LEU A 251 15.21 11.97 0.32
CA LEU A 251 13.80 11.80 -0.03
C LEU A 251 13.54 12.04 -1.53
N THR A 252 14.20 13.03 -2.13
CA THR A 252 14.11 13.35 -3.56
C THR A 252 15.03 12.50 -4.43
N ALA A 253 15.91 11.69 -3.81
CA ALA A 253 16.89 10.85 -4.48
C ALA A 253 17.77 11.63 -5.47
N ASP A 254 18.10 12.88 -5.15
CA ASP A 254 18.78 13.87 -6.00
C ASP A 254 18.06 14.27 -7.30
N ASN A 255 17.14 13.45 -7.83
CA ASN A 255 16.17 13.75 -8.88
C ASN A 255 15.20 12.55 -9.01
N LEU A 256 13.90 12.74 -8.77
CA LEU A 256 12.92 11.65 -8.77
C LEU A 256 12.61 11.09 -10.16
N LEU A 257 12.93 11.82 -11.23
CA LEU A 257 12.65 11.43 -12.61
C LEU A 257 13.89 10.95 -13.38
N LYS A 258 15.07 10.94 -12.75
CA LYS A 258 16.35 10.70 -13.46
C LYS A 258 16.51 9.29 -14.00
N ASP A 259 15.97 8.30 -13.31
CA ASP A 259 16.17 6.89 -13.63
C ASP A 259 14.99 6.05 -13.09
N PRO A 260 14.81 4.80 -13.56
CA PRO A 260 13.70 3.96 -13.13
C PRO A 260 13.68 3.64 -11.62
N TRP A 261 14.85 3.60 -10.98
CA TRP A 261 14.99 3.37 -9.55
C TRP A 261 14.55 4.55 -8.70
N SER A 262 14.69 5.78 -9.21
CA SER A 262 14.20 6.99 -8.56
C SER A 262 12.71 7.17 -8.82
N VAL A 263 12.26 6.95 -10.06
CA VAL A 263 10.85 7.11 -10.47
C VAL A 263 9.90 6.24 -9.66
N ARG A 264 10.28 4.99 -9.32
CA ARG A 264 9.41 4.09 -8.53
C ARG A 264 8.92 4.72 -7.22
N LEU A 265 9.65 5.69 -6.67
CA LEU A 265 9.26 6.40 -5.45
C LEU A 265 8.02 7.27 -5.63
N VAL A 266 7.76 7.77 -6.84
CA VAL A 266 6.62 8.66 -7.14
C VAL A 266 5.27 7.97 -6.89
N PRO A 267 4.90 6.87 -7.59
CA PRO A 267 3.64 6.17 -7.30
C PRO A 267 3.64 5.54 -5.91
N TYR A 268 4.81 5.12 -5.43
CA TYR A 268 4.97 4.55 -4.10
C TYR A 268 4.56 5.50 -2.98
N TYR A 269 5.08 6.73 -2.98
CA TYR A 269 4.74 7.76 -2.00
C TYR A 269 3.31 8.27 -2.18
N PHE A 270 2.89 8.53 -3.42
CA PHE A 270 1.53 8.99 -3.73
C PHE A 270 0.47 8.06 -3.14
N LEU A 271 0.59 6.76 -3.47
CA LEU A 271 -0.34 5.75 -3.00
C LEU A 271 -0.19 5.46 -1.51
N GLY A 272 1.00 5.68 -0.91
CA GLY A 272 1.18 5.58 0.54
C GLY A 272 0.32 6.57 1.31
N VAL A 273 0.35 7.84 0.91
CA VAL A 273 -0.47 8.90 1.53
C VAL A 273 -1.97 8.67 1.24
N LEU A 274 -2.31 8.32 0.00
CA LEU A 274 -3.70 8.03 -0.37
C LEU A 274 -4.26 6.81 0.39
N ALA A 275 -3.47 5.74 0.51
CA ALA A 275 -3.88 4.54 1.25
C ALA A 275 -4.06 4.85 2.74
N LEU A 276 -3.20 5.68 3.34
CA LEU A 276 -3.37 6.14 4.72
C LEU A 276 -4.71 6.86 4.91
N ALA A 277 -5.03 7.79 4.01
CA ALA A 277 -6.28 8.54 4.05
C ALA A 277 -7.50 7.63 3.85
N VAL A 278 -7.48 6.75 2.84
CA VAL A 278 -8.59 5.82 2.55
C VAL A 278 -8.79 4.84 3.71
N HIS A 279 -7.72 4.24 4.25
CA HIS A 279 -7.82 3.27 5.34
C HIS A 279 -8.34 3.94 6.61
N GLY A 280 -7.78 5.10 6.96
CA GLY A 280 -8.24 5.91 8.10
C GLY A 280 -9.70 6.34 7.95
N ALA A 281 -10.10 6.79 6.75
CA ALA A 281 -11.49 7.13 6.44
C ALA A 281 -12.44 5.94 6.63
N CYS A 282 -12.03 4.73 6.23
CA CYS A 282 -12.82 3.52 6.49
C CYS A 282 -12.96 3.24 7.99
N GLY A 283 -11.88 3.39 8.77
CA GLY A 283 -11.89 3.23 10.22
C GLY A 283 -12.82 4.24 10.91
N VAL A 284 -12.70 5.52 10.58
CA VAL A 284 -13.59 6.59 11.09
C VAL A 284 -15.04 6.33 10.70
N ARG A 285 -15.28 5.94 9.45
CA ARG A 285 -16.62 5.60 8.97
C ARG A 285 -17.21 4.43 9.77
N HIS A 286 -16.42 3.40 10.07
CA HIS A 286 -16.86 2.26 10.88
C HIS A 286 -17.31 2.74 12.27
N VAL A 287 -16.48 3.52 12.97
CA VAL A 287 -16.82 4.08 14.30
C VAL A 287 -18.10 4.91 14.26
N LEU A 288 -18.26 5.78 13.25
CA LEU A 288 -19.45 6.64 13.12
C LEU A 288 -20.73 5.86 12.78
N VAL A 289 -20.63 4.77 12.03
CA VAL A 289 -21.77 3.89 11.75
C VAL A 289 -22.22 3.16 13.02
N GLU A 290 -21.27 2.65 13.82
CA GLU A 290 -21.57 1.99 15.10
C GLU A 290 -22.22 2.96 16.11
N HIS A 291 -21.96 4.27 16.01
CA HIS A 291 -22.62 5.31 16.83
C HIS A 291 -23.90 5.88 16.17
N GLU A 292 -24.48 5.18 15.19
CA GLU A 292 -25.73 5.56 14.51
C GLU A 292 -25.67 6.93 13.80
N ARG A 293 -24.49 7.31 13.27
CA ARG A 293 -24.28 8.58 12.51
C ARG A 293 -23.95 8.33 11.02
N PRO A 294 -24.74 7.58 10.24
CA PRO A 294 -24.37 7.16 8.88
C PRO A 294 -24.19 8.32 7.89
N ARG A 295 -24.96 9.41 8.04
CA ARG A 295 -24.81 10.62 7.20
C ARG A 295 -23.45 11.31 7.44
N LEU A 296 -23.06 11.46 8.71
CA LEU A 296 -21.75 11.99 9.07
C LEU A 296 -20.64 11.03 8.62
N ALA A 297 -20.85 9.72 8.74
CA ALA A 297 -19.91 8.70 8.30
C ALA A 297 -19.60 8.82 6.79
N GLY A 298 -20.62 9.01 5.96
CA GLY A 298 -20.44 9.25 4.53
C GLY A 298 -19.70 10.54 4.21
N ARG A 299 -20.05 11.66 4.89
CA ARG A 299 -19.37 12.95 4.72
C ARG A 299 -17.92 12.88 5.16
N ALA A 300 -17.65 12.35 6.35
CA ALA A 300 -16.30 12.18 6.88
C ALA A 300 -15.44 11.32 5.95
N PHE A 301 -15.97 10.21 5.45
CA PHE A 301 -15.27 9.37 4.47
C PHE A 301 -14.87 10.18 3.23
N ALA A 302 -15.83 10.87 2.60
CA ALA A 302 -15.57 11.65 1.39
C ALA A 302 -14.56 12.78 1.63
N THR A 303 -14.71 13.52 2.73
CA THR A 303 -13.81 14.64 3.08
C THR A 303 -12.39 14.16 3.36
N ILE A 304 -12.21 13.10 4.15
CA ILE A 304 -10.87 12.57 4.48
C ILE A 304 -10.19 12.03 3.22
N VAL A 305 -10.90 11.29 2.37
CA VAL A 305 -10.34 10.74 1.12
C VAL A 305 -9.96 11.86 0.15
N ALA A 306 -10.85 12.84 -0.07
CA ALA A 306 -10.56 13.97 -0.95
C ALA A 306 -9.39 14.81 -0.44
N GLY A 307 -9.40 15.18 0.84
CA GLY A 307 -8.31 15.93 1.47
C GLY A 307 -6.99 15.18 1.42
N GLY A 308 -6.99 13.88 1.71
CA GLY A 308 -5.80 13.02 1.60
C GLY A 308 -5.28 12.90 0.18
N GLY A 309 -6.16 12.84 -0.83
CA GLY A 309 -5.77 12.85 -2.24
C GLY A 309 -5.12 14.16 -2.66
N VAL A 310 -5.65 15.30 -2.21
CA VAL A 310 -5.04 16.63 -2.44
C VAL A 310 -3.67 16.71 -1.78
N VAL A 311 -3.55 16.31 -0.51
CA VAL A 311 -2.27 16.28 0.21
C VAL A 311 -1.25 15.40 -0.50
N ALA A 312 -1.65 14.19 -0.92
CA ALA A 312 -0.78 13.28 -1.66
C ALA A 312 -0.29 13.92 -2.98
N LEU A 313 -1.18 14.57 -3.72
CA LEU A 313 -0.83 15.23 -4.97
C LEU A 313 0.15 16.40 -4.74
N VAL A 314 -0.15 17.28 -3.77
CA VAL A 314 0.69 18.44 -3.44
C VAL A 314 2.09 18.00 -3.02
N ILE A 315 2.20 17.00 -2.14
CA ILE A 315 3.49 16.46 -1.71
C ILE A 315 4.27 15.95 -2.93
N ILE A 316 3.65 15.16 -3.80
CA ILE A 316 4.36 14.56 -4.92
C ILE A 316 4.79 15.60 -5.94
N VAL A 317 3.95 16.59 -6.23
CA VAL A 317 4.31 17.72 -7.10
C VAL A 317 5.49 18.49 -6.51
N ALA A 318 5.47 18.79 -5.20
CA ALA A 318 6.56 19.49 -4.53
C ALA A 318 7.87 18.68 -4.56
N LEU A 319 7.81 17.38 -4.30
CA LEU A 319 8.99 16.51 -4.36
C LEU A 319 9.56 16.40 -5.77
N VAL A 320 8.72 16.25 -6.80
CA VAL A 320 9.18 16.18 -8.19
C VAL A 320 9.78 17.53 -8.60
N ALA A 321 9.07 18.64 -8.39
CA ALA A 321 9.54 19.98 -8.76
C ALA A 321 10.85 20.34 -8.05
N GLY A 322 10.93 20.14 -6.74
CA GLY A 322 12.15 20.42 -5.97
C GLY A 322 13.29 19.41 -6.21
N SER A 323 13.02 18.29 -6.90
CA SER A 323 14.05 17.37 -7.38
C SER A 323 14.65 17.78 -8.74
N LEU A 324 14.05 18.75 -9.43
CA LEU A 324 14.52 19.31 -10.71
C LEU A 324 15.26 20.64 -10.55
N SER A 325 15.26 21.23 -9.35
CA SER A 325 15.86 22.54 -9.06
C SER A 325 17.35 22.50 -8.68
N HIS A 326 18.01 21.36 -8.89
CA HIS A 326 19.43 21.10 -8.62
C HIS A 326 20.07 20.45 -9.85
#